data_AF-A0AAU4Z4V2-F1
#
_entry.id   AF-A0AAU4Z4V2-F1
#
_cell.length_a   1.000
_cell.length_b   1.000
_cell.length_c   1.000
_cell.angle_alpha   90.00
_cell.angle_beta   90.00
_cell.angle_gamma   90.00
#
_symmetry.space_group_name_H-M   'P 1'
#
loop_
_entity.id
_entity.type
_entity.pdbx_description
1 polymer ?
#
loop_
_entity_poly.entity_id
_entity_poly.type
_entity_poly.pdbx_seq_one_letter_code
_entity_poly.pdbx_strand_id
1 'polypeptide(L)'
;MPSTFSTWTSPAAPERLYAAAPGHTLLNLCSLTAAGDRVVVMEQPEDRDAPVTCLEISVSTGKADEPFTDSGPLDTPGRGWQNAGQVSDVVLVDIATGARTLLARTAADRHPRHPHPVFTPDGTAVLHNHGDPSTGEVAAVLVPLPREDSSR
;
A
#
# COMPACT_ATOMS: atom_id res chain seq x y z
N MET A 1 13.09 -5.88 -44.70
CA MET A 1 12.69 -7.03 -43.87
C MET A 1 11.40 -6.65 -43.15
N PRO A 2 10.29 -7.39 -43.26
CA PRO A 2 9.08 -7.03 -42.54
C PRO A 2 9.20 -7.46 -41.06
N SER A 3 9.00 -6.51 -40.16
CA SER A 3 8.89 -6.71 -38.71
C SER A 3 7.62 -7.51 -38.40
N THR A 4 7.77 -8.72 -37.88
CA THR A 4 6.67 -9.49 -37.32
C THR A 4 6.26 -8.86 -36.00
N PHE A 5 5.19 -8.08 -36.00
CA PHE A 5 4.47 -7.78 -34.76
C PHE A 5 3.82 -9.08 -34.28
N SER A 6 4.24 -9.56 -33.11
CA SER A 6 3.56 -10.65 -32.42
C SER A 6 2.10 -10.26 -32.23
N THR A 7 1.19 -11.09 -32.73
CA THR A 7 -0.25 -10.91 -32.51
C THR A 7 -0.50 -10.91 -31.01
N TRP A 8 -0.95 -9.77 -30.50
CA TRP A 8 -1.44 -9.65 -29.13
C TRP A 8 -2.70 -10.50 -29.02
N THR A 9 -2.59 -11.73 -28.52
CA THR A 9 -3.75 -12.50 -28.10
C THR A 9 -4.50 -11.68 -27.04
N SER A 10 -5.81 -11.55 -27.21
CA SER A 10 -6.65 -10.89 -26.21
C SER A 10 -6.31 -11.44 -24.83
N PRO A 11 -6.03 -10.58 -23.83
CA PRO A 11 -5.77 -11.06 -22.49
C PRO A 11 -6.99 -11.84 -22.01
N ALA A 12 -6.74 -12.92 -21.27
CA ALA A 12 -7.80 -13.69 -20.62
C ALA A 12 -8.72 -12.75 -19.83
N ALA A 13 -10.00 -13.12 -19.71
CA ALA A 13 -10.94 -12.36 -18.88
C ALA A 13 -10.40 -12.27 -17.44
N PRO A 14 -10.57 -11.12 -16.76
CA PRO A 14 -10.10 -10.96 -15.39
C PRO A 14 -10.82 -11.95 -14.47
N GLU A 15 -10.04 -12.64 -13.63
CA GLU A 15 -10.56 -13.50 -12.57
C GLU A 15 -10.71 -12.70 -11.27
N ARG A 16 -11.80 -12.95 -10.55
CA ARG A 16 -12.00 -12.34 -9.24
C ARG A 16 -11.28 -13.18 -8.18
N LEU A 17 -10.19 -12.64 -7.66
CA LEU A 17 -9.41 -13.29 -6.61
C LEU A 17 -10.10 -13.26 -5.24
N TYR A 18 -10.64 -12.10 -4.87
CA TYR A 18 -11.26 -11.86 -3.57
C TYR A 18 -12.34 -10.79 -3.68
N ALA A 19 -13.33 -10.82 -2.79
CA ALA A 19 -14.33 -9.78 -2.61
C ALA A 19 -14.39 -9.42 -1.13
N ALA A 20 -14.39 -8.13 -0.83
CA ALA A 20 -14.53 -7.64 0.53
C ALA A 20 -15.82 -8.16 1.18
N ALA A 21 -15.79 -8.29 2.51
CA ALA A 21 -16.99 -8.63 3.28
C ALA A 21 -18.12 -7.61 3.06
N PRO A 22 -19.41 -7.98 3.24
CA PRO A 22 -20.50 -7.01 3.20
C PRO A 22 -20.27 -5.85 4.18
N GLY A 23 -20.47 -4.62 3.71
CA GLY A 23 -20.18 -3.41 4.49
C GLY A 23 -18.70 -3.06 4.58
N HIS A 24 -17.83 -3.70 3.79
CA HIS A 24 -16.41 -3.41 3.71
C HIS A 24 -16.01 -3.03 2.27
N THR A 25 -14.88 -2.36 2.13
CA THR A 25 -14.26 -2.02 0.84
C THR A 25 -12.76 -2.27 0.88
N LEU A 26 -12.19 -2.61 -0.28
CA LEU A 26 -10.74 -2.69 -0.43
C LEU A 26 -10.18 -1.29 -0.68
N LEU A 27 -9.21 -0.90 0.13
CA LEU A 27 -8.50 0.35 0.05
C LEU A 27 -7.03 0.14 -0.33
N ASN A 28 -6.43 1.24 -0.79
CA ASN A 28 -5.03 1.34 -1.19
C ASN A 28 -4.69 0.46 -2.40
N LEU A 29 -3.43 0.54 -2.82
CA LEU A 29 -2.92 -0.24 -3.92
C LEU A 29 -2.74 -1.70 -3.48
N CYS A 30 -3.27 -2.64 -4.28
CA CYS A 30 -2.91 -4.04 -4.15
C CYS A 30 -1.41 -4.19 -4.38
N SER A 31 -0.70 -4.67 -3.36
CA SER A 31 0.73 -4.97 -3.44
C SER A 31 0.92 -6.47 -3.61
N LEU A 32 1.96 -6.89 -4.33
CA LEU A 32 2.29 -8.30 -4.50
C LEU A 32 3.50 -8.63 -3.61
N THR A 33 3.51 -9.80 -2.97
CA THR A 33 4.71 -10.28 -2.28
C THR A 33 5.84 -10.53 -3.28
N ALA A 34 7.09 -10.50 -2.81
CA ALA A 34 8.26 -10.75 -3.65
C ALA A 34 8.21 -12.12 -4.37
N ALA A 35 7.60 -13.12 -3.72
CA ALA A 35 7.39 -14.45 -4.30
C ALA A 35 6.27 -14.49 -5.35
N GLY A 36 5.44 -13.45 -5.45
CA GLY A 36 4.36 -13.34 -6.42
C GLY A 36 3.12 -14.19 -6.11
N ASP A 37 3.08 -14.85 -4.96
CA ASP A 37 2.06 -15.82 -4.58
C ASP A 37 0.95 -15.24 -3.70
N ARG A 38 1.15 -14.02 -3.18
CA ARG A 38 0.22 -13.32 -2.30
C ARG A 38 0.01 -11.87 -2.71
N VAL A 39 -1.22 -11.40 -2.55
CA VAL A 39 -1.59 -9.98 -2.64
C VAL A 39 -1.81 -9.43 -1.24
N VAL A 40 -1.21 -8.29 -0.93
CA VAL A 40 -1.45 -7.52 0.29
C VAL A 40 -2.32 -6.31 -0.05
N VAL A 41 -3.42 -6.16 0.68
CA VAL A 41 -4.38 -5.06 0.49
C VAL A 41 -5.00 -4.69 1.84
N MET A 42 -5.50 -3.46 1.98
CA MET A 42 -6.20 -3.03 3.18
C MET A 42 -7.70 -3.16 2.98
N GLU A 43 -8.42 -3.67 3.98
CA GLU A 43 -9.87 -3.70 4.00
C GLU A 43 -10.40 -2.70 5.05
N GLN A 44 -11.25 -1.79 4.59
CA GLN A 44 -11.88 -0.76 5.43
C GLN A 44 -13.38 -1.06 5.61
N PRO A 45 -13.88 -1.07 6.86
CA PRO A 45 -15.33 -1.07 7.13
C PRO A 45 -16.03 0.20 6.65
N GLU A 46 -17.35 0.15 6.44
CA GLU A 46 -18.17 1.33 6.12
C GLU A 46 -18.01 2.45 7.15
N ASP A 47 -17.85 2.09 8.42
CA ASP A 47 -17.42 3.03 9.47
C ASP A 47 -15.96 3.39 9.26
N ARG A 48 -15.72 4.59 8.73
CA ARG A 48 -14.37 5.09 8.42
C ARG A 48 -13.51 5.39 9.64
N ASP A 49 -14.12 5.46 10.82
CA ASP A 49 -13.43 5.60 12.10
C ASP A 49 -13.05 4.22 12.70
N ALA A 50 -13.53 3.13 12.12
CA ALA A 50 -13.11 1.79 12.50
C ALA A 50 -11.67 1.51 12.04
N PRO A 51 -10.94 0.64 12.77
CA PRO A 51 -9.63 0.19 12.34
C PRO A 51 -9.67 -0.48 10.96
N VAL A 52 -8.57 -0.37 10.21
CA VAL A 52 -8.42 -0.93 8.87
C VAL A 52 -7.61 -2.21 8.96
N THR A 53 -8.10 -3.31 8.39
CA THR A 53 -7.40 -4.59 8.47
C THR A 53 -6.50 -4.80 7.25
N CYS A 54 -5.28 -5.25 7.46
CA CYS A 54 -4.43 -5.75 6.39
C CYS A 54 -4.84 -7.18 6.05
N LEU A 55 -5.03 -7.45 4.75
CA LEU A 55 -5.30 -8.78 4.22
C LEU A 55 -4.11 -9.26 3.40
N GLU A 56 -3.71 -10.51 3.65
CA GLU A 56 -2.80 -11.26 2.78
C GLU A 56 -3.59 -12.36 2.06
N ILE A 57 -3.71 -12.25 0.74
CA ILE A 57 -4.60 -13.07 -0.08
C ILE A 57 -3.77 -13.98 -0.98
N SER A 58 -3.98 -15.30 -0.86
CA SER A 58 -3.43 -16.29 -1.79
C SER A 58 -3.86 -16.02 -3.22
N VAL A 59 -2.90 -15.81 -4.13
CA VAL A 59 -3.18 -15.68 -5.57
C VAL A 59 -3.77 -16.97 -6.14
N SER A 60 -3.36 -18.13 -5.60
CA SER A 60 -3.78 -19.44 -6.12
C SER A 60 -5.14 -19.91 -5.62
N THR A 61 -5.59 -19.41 -4.46
CA THR A 61 -6.81 -19.94 -3.80
C THR A 61 -7.81 -18.88 -3.40
N GLY A 62 -7.46 -17.58 -3.46
CA GLY A 62 -8.29 -16.49 -2.95
C GLY A 62 -8.46 -16.47 -1.42
N LYS A 63 -7.79 -17.38 -0.69
CA LYS A 63 -7.84 -17.42 0.78
C LYS A 63 -7.14 -16.19 1.36
N ALA A 64 -7.85 -15.43 2.18
CA ALA A 64 -7.32 -14.30 2.93
C ALA A 64 -6.92 -14.70 4.35
N ASP A 65 -5.79 -14.17 4.81
CA ASP A 65 -5.33 -14.17 6.19
C ASP A 65 -5.23 -12.71 6.68
N GLU A 66 -5.38 -12.47 7.98
CA GLU A 66 -5.45 -11.11 8.58
C GLU A 66 -4.21 -10.85 9.47
N PRO A 67 -3.05 -10.50 8.90
CA PRO A 67 -1.81 -10.38 9.66
C PRO A 67 -1.83 -9.27 10.72
N PHE A 68 -2.48 -8.14 10.46
CA PHE A 68 -2.61 -7.07 11.44
C PHE A 68 -3.78 -6.13 11.14
N THR A 69 -4.16 -5.33 12.15
CA THR A 69 -5.15 -4.26 12.02
C THR A 69 -4.49 -2.93 12.36
N ASP A 70 -4.55 -1.98 11.43
CA ASP A 70 -4.06 -0.62 11.61
C ASP A 70 -5.11 0.25 12.32
N SER A 71 -4.64 1.00 13.30
CA SER A 71 -5.48 1.87 14.13
C SER A 71 -5.29 3.35 13.83
N GLY A 72 -4.62 3.75 12.75
CA GLY A 72 -4.42 5.15 12.37
C GLY A 72 -2.98 5.65 12.51
N PRO A 73 -2.76 6.99 12.60
CA PRO A 73 -1.43 7.60 12.51
C PRO A 73 -0.44 7.06 13.55
N LEU A 74 0.86 7.08 13.20
CA LEU A 74 1.88 6.40 14.00
C LEU A 74 2.07 7.00 15.40
N ASP A 75 1.96 8.32 15.52
CA ASP A 75 2.34 9.09 16.71
C ASP A 75 1.20 9.93 17.30
N THR A 76 0.01 9.90 16.71
CA THR A 76 -1.12 10.75 17.12
C THR A 76 -2.28 9.90 17.65
N PRO A 77 -2.88 10.23 18.80
CA PRO A 77 -4.08 9.55 19.28
C PRO A 77 -5.25 9.76 18.32
N GLY A 78 -5.93 8.67 17.93
CA GLY A 78 -7.05 8.68 17.00
C GLY A 78 -7.28 7.30 16.39
N ARG A 79 -8.29 7.20 15.51
CA ARG A 79 -8.51 6.05 14.62
C ARG A 79 -8.64 6.49 13.17
N GLY A 80 -8.16 5.67 12.24
CA GLY A 80 -8.27 5.96 10.81
C GLY A 80 -7.69 7.33 10.45
N TRP A 81 -8.54 8.25 9.97
CA TRP A 81 -8.17 9.60 9.54
C TRP A 81 -8.31 10.68 10.62
N GLN A 82 -8.75 10.31 11.82
CA GLN A 82 -8.93 11.27 12.90
C GLN A 82 -7.62 11.96 13.25
N ASN A 83 -7.65 13.29 13.39
CA ASN A 83 -6.51 14.12 13.77
C ASN A 83 -5.31 14.10 12.79
N ALA A 84 -5.46 13.52 11.59
CA ALA A 84 -4.35 13.42 10.63
C ALA A 84 -3.88 14.76 10.03
N GLY A 85 -4.68 15.84 10.16
CA GLY A 85 -4.22 17.20 9.84
C GLY A 85 -3.76 17.43 8.39
N GLN A 86 -4.34 16.71 7.42
CA GLN A 86 -3.88 16.68 6.01
C GLN A 86 -2.42 16.24 5.86
N VAL A 87 -1.96 15.37 6.75
CA VAL A 87 -0.67 14.71 6.70
C VAL A 87 -0.90 13.21 6.53
N SER A 88 -0.01 12.56 5.79
CA SER A 88 0.05 11.11 5.68
C SER A 88 1.46 10.64 5.98
N ASP A 89 1.53 9.55 6.74
CA ASP A 89 2.75 8.83 7.01
C ASP A 89 2.89 7.67 6.01
N VAL A 90 4.06 7.58 5.38
CA VAL A 90 4.48 6.37 4.66
C VAL A 90 5.21 5.50 5.67
N VAL A 91 4.63 4.36 6.01
CA VAL A 91 5.14 3.43 7.02
C VAL A 91 5.54 2.10 6.40
N LEU A 92 6.72 1.60 6.79
CA LEU A 92 7.12 0.21 6.56
C LEU A 92 6.51 -0.64 7.67
N VAL A 93 5.80 -1.71 7.30
CA VAL A 93 5.18 -2.63 8.25
C VAL A 93 5.79 -4.01 8.11
N ASP A 94 6.30 -4.56 9.21
CA ASP A 94 6.60 -5.99 9.32
C ASP A 94 5.28 -6.74 9.50
N ILE A 95 4.90 -7.53 8.50
CA ILE A 95 3.64 -8.26 8.45
C ILE A 95 3.56 -9.34 9.55
N ALA A 96 4.69 -9.94 9.93
CA ALA A 96 4.72 -11.01 10.93
C ALA A 96 4.52 -10.48 12.35
N THR A 97 5.00 -9.27 12.64
CA THR A 97 4.99 -8.69 13.98
C THR A 97 4.05 -7.50 14.15
N GLY A 98 3.60 -6.90 13.04
CA GLY A 98 2.88 -5.63 13.02
C GLY A 98 3.76 -4.42 13.37
N ALA A 99 5.09 -4.58 13.46
CA ALA A 99 5.99 -3.47 13.77
C ALA A 99 5.99 -2.43 12.65
N ARG A 100 5.91 -1.14 13.02
CA ARG A 100 5.79 -0.02 12.09
C ARG A 100 7.02 0.88 12.18
N THR A 101 7.62 1.19 11.04
CA THR A 101 8.74 2.15 10.91
C THR A 101 8.31 3.30 10.00
N LEU A 102 8.42 4.54 10.48
CA LEU A 102 8.17 5.72 9.65
C LEU A 102 9.28 5.85 8.60
N LEU A 103 8.89 5.92 7.32
CA LEU A 103 9.82 6.19 6.21
C LEU A 103 9.75 7.66 5.79
N ALA A 104 8.55 8.22 5.67
CA ALA A 104 8.35 9.61 5.29
C ALA A 104 7.04 10.17 5.86
N ARG A 105 7.01 11.48 6.05
CA ARG A 105 5.82 12.26 6.40
C ARG A 105 5.59 13.29 5.30
N THR A 106 4.40 13.28 4.71
CA THR A 106 4.06 14.13 3.55
C THR A 106 2.68 14.74 3.71
N ALA A 107 2.42 15.85 3.01
CA ALA A 107 1.06 16.35 2.87
C ALA A 107 0.18 15.29 2.19
N ALA A 108 -1.08 15.28 2.60
CA ALA A 108 -2.13 14.42 2.08
C ALA A 108 -3.35 15.26 1.75
N ASP A 109 -3.57 15.44 0.45
CA ASP A 109 -4.75 16.08 -0.09
C ASP A 109 -5.42 15.15 -1.13
N ARG A 110 -6.56 15.58 -1.67
CA ARG A 110 -7.29 14.86 -2.71
C ARG A 110 -6.38 14.49 -3.86
N HIS A 111 -6.72 13.37 -4.51
CA HIS A 111 -6.01 12.88 -5.69
C HIS A 111 -5.73 14.04 -6.68
N PRO A 112 -4.48 14.22 -7.15
CA PRO A 112 -3.33 13.30 -7.08
C PRO A 112 -2.30 13.58 -5.95
N ARG A 113 -2.68 14.30 -4.88
CA ARG A 113 -1.74 14.85 -3.88
C ARG A 113 -1.66 14.07 -2.55
N HIS A 114 -1.90 12.76 -2.56
CA HIS A 114 -1.65 11.87 -1.41
C HIS A 114 -0.75 10.70 -1.83
N PRO A 115 0.11 10.18 -0.94
CA PRO A 115 1.16 9.24 -1.32
C PRO A 115 0.62 7.87 -1.73
N HIS A 116 1.15 7.35 -2.84
CA HIS A 116 0.94 6.01 -3.37
C HIS A 116 2.26 5.25 -3.31
N PRO A 117 2.62 4.69 -2.14
CA PRO A 117 3.91 4.04 -1.95
C PRO A 117 3.99 2.71 -2.72
N VAL A 118 5.15 2.46 -3.31
CA VAL A 118 5.51 1.20 -3.97
C VAL A 118 6.95 0.84 -3.65
N PHE A 119 7.25 -0.45 -3.43
CA PHE A 119 8.63 -0.91 -3.26
C PHE A 119 9.39 -0.89 -4.59
N THR A 120 10.70 -0.63 -4.54
CA THR A 120 11.58 -0.95 -5.68
C THR A 120 11.62 -2.47 -5.89
N PRO A 121 11.84 -2.95 -7.14
CA PRO A 121 11.91 -4.39 -7.41
C PRO A 121 12.98 -5.14 -6.61
N ASP A 122 14.07 -4.46 -6.25
CA ASP A 122 15.16 -5.01 -5.42
C ASP A 122 14.89 -4.91 -3.90
N GLY A 123 13.76 -4.34 -3.51
CA GLY A 123 13.37 -4.17 -2.11
C GLY A 123 14.25 -3.20 -1.32
N THR A 124 15.06 -2.35 -1.96
CA THR A 124 15.99 -1.45 -1.25
C THR A 124 15.41 -0.08 -0.91
N ALA A 125 14.29 0.30 -1.53
CA ALA A 125 13.64 1.59 -1.32
C ALA A 125 12.13 1.54 -1.56
N VAL A 126 11.44 2.61 -1.18
CA VAL A 126 10.05 2.90 -1.52
C VAL A 126 9.99 4.16 -2.38
N LEU A 127 9.19 4.14 -3.44
CA LEU A 127 8.81 5.33 -4.19
C LEU A 127 7.41 5.75 -3.83
N HIS A 128 7.14 7.06 -3.78
CA HIS A 128 5.78 7.59 -3.70
C HIS A 128 5.68 8.94 -4.40
N ASN A 129 4.47 9.37 -4.71
CA ASN A 129 4.22 10.76 -5.10
C ASN A 129 4.19 11.66 -3.86
N HIS A 130 4.97 12.72 -3.88
CA HIS A 130 4.99 13.79 -2.89
C HIS A 130 4.26 15.00 -3.46
N GLY A 131 3.25 15.49 -2.75
CA GLY A 131 2.56 16.74 -3.08
C GLY A 131 3.03 17.87 -2.19
N ASP A 132 3.44 18.99 -2.78
CA ASP A 132 3.73 20.22 -2.04
C ASP A 132 2.50 21.15 -2.11
N PRO A 133 1.76 21.34 -1.00
CA PRO A 133 0.56 22.17 -1.01
C PRO A 133 0.87 23.67 -1.15
N SER A 134 2.10 24.10 -0.88
CA SER A 134 2.49 25.52 -0.97
C SER A 134 2.74 25.96 -2.41
N THR A 135 3.19 25.04 -3.26
CA THR A 135 3.51 25.30 -4.67
C THR A 135 2.52 24.63 -5.63
N GLY A 136 1.80 23.61 -5.17
CA GLY A 136 0.95 22.75 -5.99
C GLY A 136 1.71 21.68 -6.78
N GLU A 137 3.03 21.57 -6.60
CA GLU A 137 3.87 20.58 -7.27
C GLU A 137 3.54 19.14 -6.83
N VAL A 138 3.67 18.19 -7.76
CA VAL A 138 3.64 16.76 -7.48
C VAL A 138 4.89 16.12 -8.08
N ALA A 139 5.72 15.50 -7.24
CA ALA A 139 6.96 14.86 -7.64
C ALA A 139 6.96 13.36 -7.25
N ALA A 140 7.68 12.53 -8.00
CA ALA A 140 8.02 11.19 -7.55
C ALA A 140 9.28 11.26 -6.68
N VAL A 141 9.21 10.70 -5.47
CA VAL A 141 10.32 10.68 -4.52
C VAL A 141 10.69 9.26 -4.15
N LEU A 142 11.97 9.03 -3.84
CA LEU A 142 12.52 7.75 -3.41
C LEU A 142 13.00 7.86 -1.97
N VAL A 143 12.60 6.90 -1.14
CA VAL A 143 12.98 6.79 0.27
C VAL A 143 13.69 5.45 0.49
N PRO A 144 15.01 5.45 0.79
CA PRO A 144 15.72 4.21 1.08
C PRO A 144 15.14 3.47 2.29
N LEU A 145 15.09 2.15 2.23
CA LEU A 145 14.69 1.36 3.39
C LEU A 145 15.83 1.29 4.43
N PRO A 146 15.50 1.17 5.72
CA PRO A 146 16.49 0.88 6.76
C PRO A 146 17.23 -0.42 6.40
N ARG A 147 18.57 -0.39 6.45
CA ARG A 147 19.35 -1.63 6.35
C ARG A 147 19.24 -2.37 7.67
N GLU A 148 19.05 -3.67 7.62
CA GLU A 148 19.32 -4.50 8.80
C GLU A 148 20.83 -4.40 9.07
N ASP A 149 21.21 -3.82 10.21
CA ASP A 149 22.59 -3.83 10.65
C ASP A 149 23.02 -5.30 10.78
N SER A 150 23.95 -5.72 9.92
CA SER A 150 24.50 -7.08 9.87
C SER A 150 25.43 -7.40 11.05
N SER A 151 25.19 -6.80 12.21
CA SER A 151 25.88 -7.08 13.47
C SER A 151 25.04 -8.03 14.33
N ARG A 152 25.02 -9.30 13.94
CA ARG A 152 24.81 -10.44 14.83
C ARG A 152 25.76 -11.57 14.47
#